data_AF-A0A7W0A3U4-F1
#
_entry.id   AF-A0A7W0A3U4-F1
#
_cell.length_a   1.000
_cell.length_b   1.000
_cell.length_c   1.000
_cell.angle_alpha   90.00
_cell.angle_beta   90.00
_cell.angle_gamma   90.00
#
_symmetry.space_group_name_H-M   'P 1'
#
loop_
_entity.id
_entity.type
_entity.pdbx_description
1 polymer ?
#
loop_
_entity_poly.entity_id
_entity_poly.type
_entity_poly.pdbx_seq_one_letter_code
_entity_poly.pdbx_strand_id
1 'polypeptide(L)' 'MHVMPVNTLYAEVAVDGMTGAANNGVLTYAVPSSLEGELGERELVWAPLRNKLTLGLVMRFSSDQP' A
#
# COMPACT_ATOMS: atom_id res chain seq x y z
N MET A 1 7.38 -27.59 -12.28
CA MET A 1 6.45 -26.49 -12.02
C MET A 1 7.29 -25.23 -11.89
N HIS A 2 7.38 -24.44 -12.95
CA HIS A 2 8.19 -23.21 -12.95
C HIS A 2 7.33 -22.13 -12.27
N VAL A 3 7.64 -21.80 -11.01
CA VAL A 3 7.03 -20.66 -10.32
C VAL A 3 7.58 -19.41 -10.99
N MET A 4 6.75 -18.77 -11.81
CA MET A 4 7.04 -17.42 -12.30
C MET A 4 7.13 -16.49 -11.08
N PRO A 5 8.13 -15.60 -10.99
CA PRO A 5 8.16 -14.62 -9.92
C PRO A 5 6.88 -13.80 -9.98
N VAL A 6 6.08 -13.83 -8.92
CA VAL A 6 4.91 -12.97 -8.79
C VAL A 6 5.46 -11.57 -8.60
N ASN A 7 5.42 -10.75 -9.66
CA ASN A 7 5.79 -9.35 -9.57
C ASN A 7 4.73 -8.64 -8.73
N THR A 8 4.92 -8.68 -7.41
CA THR A 8 3.95 -8.16 -6.44
C THR A 8 4.07 -6.65 -6.44
N LEU A 9 2.99 -5.98 -6.83
CA LEU A 9 2.92 -4.53 -6.73
C LEU A 9 2.67 -4.14 -5.28
N TYR A 10 3.44 -3.20 -4.76
CA TYR A 10 3.26 -2.63 -3.44
C TYR A 10 2.84 -1.17 -3.56
N ALA A 11 1.93 -0.74 -2.70
CA ALA A 11 1.54 0.65 -2.55
C ALA A 11 2.08 1.18 -1.22
N GLU A 12 2.79 2.30 -1.28
CA GLU A 12 3.10 3.10 -0.10
C GLU A 12 1.93 4.04 0.17
N VAL A 13 1.33 3.92 1.36
CA VAL A 13 0.12 4.64 1.73
C VAL A 13 0.39 5.45 2.99
N ALA A 14 0.24 6.77 2.89
CA ALA A 14 0.22 7.65 4.04
C ALA A 14 -1.13 7.48 4.74
N VAL A 15 -1.13 7.00 5.98
CA VAL A 15 -2.37 6.71 6.73
C VAL A 15 -2.63 7.76 7.81
N ASP A 16 -3.87 8.24 7.89
CA ASP A 16 -4.28 9.14 8.96
C ASP A 16 -4.29 8.41 10.32
N GLY A 17 -3.84 9.10 11.37
CA GLY A 17 -3.78 8.58 12.74
C GLY A 17 -2.49 7.86 13.12
N MET A 18 -1.47 7.79 12.25
CA MET A 18 -0.11 7.40 12.63
C MET A 18 0.72 8.64 13.01
N THR A 19 0.64 9.05 14.27
CA THR A 19 1.55 10.07 14.82
C THR A 19 2.80 9.40 15.38
N GLY A 20 3.99 9.77 14.87
CA GLY A 20 5.28 9.47 15.52
C GLY A 20 5.97 8.13 15.21
N ALA A 21 5.53 7.37 14.20
CA ALA A 21 6.22 6.13 13.79
C ALA A 21 7.21 6.38 12.62
N ALA A 22 8.22 5.52 12.49
CA ALA A 22 9.19 5.50 11.40
C ALA A 22 8.48 5.60 10.03
N ASN A 23 9.09 6.33 9.09
CA ASN A 23 8.54 6.70 7.77
C ASN A 23 7.32 7.65 7.76
N ASN A 24 7.20 8.56 8.73
CA ASN A 24 6.23 9.67 8.69
C ASN A 24 4.76 9.24 8.47
N GLY A 25 4.36 8.07 9.00
CA GLY A 25 2.98 7.59 8.83
C GLY A 25 2.71 6.89 7.50
N VAL A 26 3.75 6.53 6.74
CA VAL A 26 3.64 5.75 5.50
C VAL A 26 3.82 4.26 5.78
N LEU A 27 2.88 3.45 5.29
CA LEU A 27 2.90 2.00 5.37
C LEU A 27 2.87 1.38 3.97
N THR A 28 3.55 0.26 3.81
CA THR A 28 3.59 -0.47 2.54
C THR A 28 2.59 -1.62 2.56
N TYR A 29 1.73 -1.70 1.55
CA TYR A 29 0.73 -2.75 1.37
C TYR A 29 0.93 -3.47 0.05
N ALA A 30 0.75 -4.79 0.02
CA ALA A 30 0.63 -5.51 -1.23
C ALA A 30 -0.69 -5.14 -1.92
N VAL A 31 -0.63 -4.81 -3.21
CA VAL A 31 -1.80 -4.52 -4.03
C VAL A 31 -2.33 -5.85 -4.58
N PRO A 32 -3.59 -6.19 -4.32
CA PRO A 32 -4.21 -7.36 -4.94
C PRO A 32 -4.27 -7.20 -6.46
N SER A 33 -4.06 -8.29 -7.20
CA SER A 33 -4.07 -8.27 -8.67
C SER A 33 -5.38 -7.75 -9.28
N SER A 34 -6.50 -7.87 -8.56
CA SER A 34 -7.79 -7.33 -8.98
C SER A 34 -7.89 -5.80 -8.92
N LEU A 35 -6.98 -5.14 -8.20
CA LEU A 35 -6.92 -3.68 -8.06
C LEU A 35 -5.72 -3.08 -8.82
N GLU A 36 -4.91 -3.91 -9.48
CA GLU A 36 -3.81 -3.45 -10.32
C GLU A 36 -4.37 -2.67 -11.52
N GLY A 37 -3.90 -1.43 -11.69
CA GLY A 37 -4.38 -0.52 -12.74
C GLY A 37 -5.70 0.18 -12.43
N GLU A 38 -6.40 -0.21 -11.35
CA GLU A 38 -7.56 0.53 -10.83
C GLU A 38 -7.17 1.62 -9.84
N LEU A 39 -6.06 1.43 -9.12
CA LEU A 39 -5.54 2.39 -8.15
C LEU A 39 -4.52 3.34 -8.78
N GLY A 40 -4.64 4.62 -8.43
CA GLY A 40 -3.73 5.69 -8.81
C GLY A 40 -2.92 6.27 -7.65
N GLU A 41 -1.81 6.93 -7.98
CA GLU A 41 -1.14 7.81 -7.01
C GLU A 41 -2.05 8.98 -6.64
N ARG A 42 -1.96 9.43 -5.39
CA ARG A 42 -2.82 10.46 -4.77
C ARG A 42 -4.28 10.07 -4.65
N GLU A 43 -4.60 8.79 -4.81
CA GLU A 43 -5.94 8.27 -4.57
C GLU A 43 -6.15 7.95 -3.08
N LEU A 44 -7.37 8.20 -2.61
CA LEU A 44 -7.78 7.85 -1.25
C LEU A 44 -8.23 6.40 -1.20
N VAL A 45 -7.66 5.65 -0.25
CA VAL A 45 -7.94 4.23 -0.06
C VAL A 45 -8.27 3.93 1.40
N TRP A 46 -9.07 2.90 1.63
CA TRP A 46 -9.24 2.32 2.95
C TRP A 46 -8.12 1.32 3.21
N ALA A 47 -7.22 1.66 4.13
CA ALA A 47 -6.08 0.83 4.50
C ALA A 47 -6.29 0.22 5.90
N PRO A 48 -5.97 -1.08 6.09
CA PRO A 48 -6.01 -1.69 7.41
C PRO A 48 -4.86 -1.18 8.29
N LEU A 49 -5.19 -0.55 9.41
CA LEU A 49 -4.25 -0.13 10.44
C LEU A 49 -4.56 -0.84 11.76
N ARG A 50 -3.74 -1.82 12.12
CA ARG A 50 -3.88 -2.67 13.31
C ARG A 50 -5.24 -3.40 13.32
N ASN A 51 -6.20 -2.90 14.09
CA ASN A 51 -7.52 -3.50 14.31
C ASN A 51 -8.67 -2.68 13.70
N LYS A 52 -8.36 -1.65 12.89
CA LYS A 52 -9.36 -0.81 12.23
C LYS A 52 -8.99 -0.53 10.78
N LEU A 53 -9.98 -0.16 9.97
CA LEU A 53 -9.75 0.48 8.68
C LEU A 53 -9.60 1.98 8.90
N THR A 54 -8.62 2.58 8.24
CA THR A 54 -8.37 4.03 8.26
C THR A 54 -8.26 4.55 6.84
N LEU A 55 -8.58 5.82 6.65
CA LEU A 55 -8.40 6.47 5.37
C LEU A 55 -6.90 6.74 5.17
N GLY A 56 -6.40 6.42 3.99
CA GLY A 56 -5.03 6.69 3.59
C GLY A 56 -4.96 7.24 2.17
N LEU A 57 -3.80 7.80 1.84
CA LEU A 57 -3.48 8.35 0.53
C LEU A 57 -2.37 7.52 -0.10
N VAL A 58 -2.60 6.99 -1.30
CA VAL A 58 -1.56 6.29 -2.06
C VAL A 58 -0.50 7.31 -2.48
N MET A 59 0.74 7.11 -2.06
CA MET A 59 1.85 8.01 -2.33
C MET A 59 2.61 7.59 -3.59
N ARG A 60 2.89 6.29 -3.72
CA ARG A 60 3.62 5.70 -4.84
C ARG A 60 3.43 4.19 -4.88
N PHE A 61 3.78 3.60 -6.02
CA PHE A 61 3.89 2.16 -6.18
C PHE A 61 5.34 1.71 -6.32
N SER A 62 5.64 0.50 -5.84
CA SER A 62 6.93 -0.18 -5.97
C SER A 62 6.72 -1.62 -6.39
N SER A 63 7.58 -2.15 -7.25
CA SER A 63 7.64 -3.60 -7.54
C SER A 63 8.74 -4.31 -6.75
N ASP A 64 9.48 -3.56 -5.92
CA ASP A 64 10.53 -4.09 -5.05
C ASP A 64 9.98 -4.32 -3.64
N GLN A 65 10.45 -5.39 -2.99
CA GLN A 65 10.02 -5.72 -1.63
C GLN A 65 10.62 -4.70 -0.64
N PRO A 66 9.81 -4.08 0.25
CA PRO A 66 10.28 -3.05 1.19
C PRO A 66 11.23 -3.60 2.27
#